data_AF-A0A1I4HMK8-F1
#
_entry.id   AF-A0A1I4HMK8-F1
#
_cell.length_a   1.000
_cell.length_b   1.000
_cell.length_c   1.000
_cell.angle_alpha   90.00
_cell.angle_beta   90.00
_cell.angle_gamma   90.00
#
_symmetry.space_group_name_H-M   'P 1'
#
loop_
_entity.id
_entity.type
_entity.pdbx_description
1 polymer ?
#
loop_
_entity_poly.entity_id
_entity_poly.type
_entity_poly.pdbx_seq_one_letter_code
_entity_poly.pdbx_strand_id
1 'polypeptide(L)'
;MTAGGIVPLQEAAVEGTLFFLPLPQLLELLNLPLPAGPSELSEASAPYGPVHAQWQRLLADGLFGHPAARDYWQRRLEEERTLACQLLPELDSGLDKLRCLAHSPLATELGCPPAGERLRRHLQMPEIDADTLLESELVLESRLADVFAAALRLAAWRVVDLSLQHWELLNQNGEQDEVLLETFLPTFDSASGQWSNPVEGYLAHLATLGGCPEPQPDGSGLARLWAGEGANVLARERLLGDWCQGRRRPTALALTGLMDAVLRRILGEGIGEGDLALNRQLLCESFRFAESCAYLQRTLSRLGMADGAIAEIFAVYRREYCRARAVLDRPLPEDRGRL
;
A
#
# COMPACT_ATOMS: atom_id res chain seq x y z
N MET A 1 -31.42 -6.20 -0.63
CA MET A 1 -31.13 -7.03 0.56
C MET A 1 -29.61 -7.12 0.68
N THR A 2 -29.09 -6.41 1.67
CA THR A 2 -27.74 -6.45 2.27
C THR A 2 -26.58 -7.00 1.41
N ALA A 3 -26.01 -6.13 0.58
CA ALA A 3 -24.63 -6.27 0.08
C ALA A 3 -23.77 -5.20 0.78
N GLY A 4 -23.68 -5.33 2.10
CA GLY A 4 -22.78 -4.55 2.95
C GLY A 4 -21.75 -5.52 3.51
N GLY A 5 -20.70 -5.79 2.74
CA GLY A 5 -19.49 -6.41 3.26
C GLY A 5 -18.85 -5.43 4.22
N ILE A 6 -19.29 -5.47 5.48
CA ILE A 6 -18.60 -4.85 6.60
C ILE A 6 -17.27 -5.60 6.75
N VAL A 7 -16.21 -4.83 6.85
CA VAL A 7 -14.83 -5.21 6.55
C VAL A 7 -14.23 -6.01 7.72
N PRO A 8 -13.49 -7.12 7.47
CA PRO A 8 -12.81 -7.93 8.49
C PRO A 8 -11.55 -7.27 9.10
N LEU A 9 -11.33 -5.97 8.88
CA LEU A 9 -10.14 -5.24 9.35
C LEU A 9 -10.16 -4.96 10.87
N GLN A 10 -11.35 -4.87 11.48
CA GLN A 10 -11.49 -4.69 12.93
C GLN A 10 -11.03 -5.94 13.70
N GLU A 11 -11.40 -7.13 13.22
CA GLU A 11 -10.99 -8.41 13.85
C GLU A 11 -9.50 -8.69 13.61
N ALA A 12 -8.99 -8.41 12.40
CA ALA A 12 -7.57 -8.58 12.07
C ALA A 12 -6.60 -7.68 12.86
N ALA A 13 -7.04 -6.47 13.25
CA ALA A 13 -6.24 -5.53 14.02
C ALA A 13 -6.18 -5.88 15.52
N VAL A 14 -7.14 -6.67 16.01
CA VAL A 14 -7.33 -7.01 17.43
C VAL A 14 -6.84 -8.43 17.76
N GLU A 15 -6.93 -9.37 16.82
CA GLU A 15 -6.47 -10.76 17.01
C GLU A 15 -5.19 -11.07 16.23
N GLY A 16 -4.06 -11.16 16.95
CA GLY A 16 -2.87 -11.90 16.51
C GLY A 16 -1.95 -11.24 15.49
N THR A 17 -2.29 -10.07 14.95
CA THR A 17 -1.49 -9.39 13.92
C THR A 17 -0.81 -8.12 14.47
N LEU A 18 0.52 -8.03 14.43
CA LEU A 18 1.25 -6.87 14.97
C LEU A 18 1.48 -5.77 13.92
N PHE A 19 2.24 -6.06 12.87
CA PHE A 19 2.58 -5.14 11.78
C PHE A 19 2.42 -5.84 10.41
N PHE A 20 2.71 -7.14 10.34
CA PHE A 20 2.58 -7.91 9.11
C PHE A 20 1.21 -8.59 9.04
N LEU A 21 0.36 -8.10 8.15
CA LEU A 21 -0.94 -8.70 7.87
C LEU A 21 -0.79 -10.16 7.38
N PRO A 22 -1.70 -11.08 7.73
CA PRO A 22 -1.87 -12.34 7.02
C PRO A 22 -1.92 -12.08 5.51
N LEU A 23 -1.21 -12.89 4.73
CA LEU A 23 -1.07 -12.67 3.29
C LEU A 23 -2.42 -12.57 2.56
N PRO A 24 -3.45 -13.37 2.88
CA PRO A 24 -4.78 -13.20 2.27
C PRO A 24 -5.36 -11.80 2.47
N GLN A 25 -5.21 -11.21 3.66
CA GLN A 25 -5.72 -9.88 3.98
C GLN A 25 -4.89 -8.79 3.28
N LEU A 26 -3.58 -8.96 3.19
CA LEU A 26 -2.73 -8.06 2.40
C LEU A 26 -3.08 -8.11 0.91
N LEU A 27 -3.28 -9.31 0.35
CA LEU A 27 -3.65 -9.47 -1.06
C LEU A 27 -5.03 -8.85 -1.34
N GLU A 28 -5.99 -9.04 -0.44
CA GLU A 28 -7.30 -8.38 -0.53
C GLU A 28 -7.14 -6.86 -0.49
N LEU A 29 -6.35 -6.32 0.44
CA LEU A 29 -6.05 -4.89 0.53
C LEU A 29 -5.50 -4.35 -0.80
N LEU A 30 -4.57 -5.09 -1.41
CA LEU A 30 -3.86 -4.71 -2.63
C LEU A 30 -4.61 -5.02 -3.95
N ASN A 31 -5.85 -5.52 -3.87
CA ASN A 31 -6.62 -6.00 -5.03
C ASN A 31 -5.89 -7.09 -5.85
N LEU A 32 -5.11 -7.93 -5.17
CA LEU A 32 -4.36 -9.01 -5.79
C LEU A 32 -5.15 -10.31 -5.73
N PRO A 33 -5.02 -11.19 -6.75
CA PRO A 33 -5.70 -12.47 -6.73
C PRO A 33 -5.20 -13.30 -5.55
N LEU A 34 -6.14 -13.88 -4.80
CA LEU A 34 -5.83 -14.91 -3.81
C LEU A 34 -5.33 -16.16 -4.57
N PRO A 35 -4.21 -16.77 -4.15
CA PRO A 35 -3.76 -18.02 -4.75
C PRO A 35 -4.84 -19.09 -4.57
N ALA A 36 -5.21 -19.77 -5.66
CA ALA A 36 -6.15 -20.88 -5.62
C ALA A 36 -5.45 -22.11 -5.01
N GLY A 37 -5.61 -22.31 -3.71
CA GLY A 37 -5.11 -23.51 -3.03
C GLY A 37 -5.64 -23.62 -1.61
N PRO A 38 -5.91 -24.84 -1.11
CA PRO A 38 -6.25 -25.04 0.29
C PRO A 38 -4.98 -24.81 1.11
N SER A 39 -4.93 -23.74 1.91
CA SER A 39 -3.97 -23.68 3.02
C SER A 39 -4.50 -24.58 4.13
N GLU A 40 -4.20 -25.88 4.05
CA GLU A 40 -4.24 -26.74 5.24
C GLU A 40 -3.15 -26.26 6.21
N LEU A 41 -3.52 -25.32 7.07
CA LEU A 41 -2.70 -24.91 8.20
C LEU A 41 -2.96 -25.91 9.33
N SER A 42 -1.96 -26.75 9.56
CA SER A 42 -1.92 -27.69 10.69
C SER A 42 -2.11 -26.95 12.02
N GLU A 43 -3.20 -27.28 12.71
CA GLU A 43 -3.53 -26.83 14.07
C GLU A 43 -2.52 -27.39 15.09
N ALA A 44 -1.44 -26.65 15.38
CA ALA A 44 -0.61 -26.88 16.58
C ALA A 44 0.40 -25.78 16.94
N SER A 45 0.48 -24.64 16.23
CA SER A 45 1.44 -23.57 16.57
C SER A 45 0.73 -22.25 16.85
N ALA A 46 1.35 -21.42 17.70
CA ALA A 46 0.88 -20.09 18.11
C ALA A 46 0.21 -19.31 16.94
N PRO A 47 -0.81 -18.47 17.20
CA PRO A 47 -1.63 -17.83 16.16
C PRO A 47 -0.82 -17.06 15.10
N TYR A 48 0.40 -16.64 15.43
CA TYR A 48 1.32 -15.91 14.55
C TYR A 48 2.20 -16.82 13.64
N GLY A 49 2.35 -18.12 13.95
CA GLY A 49 3.17 -19.05 13.17
C GLY A 49 2.78 -19.17 11.68
N PRO A 50 1.48 -19.28 11.35
CA PRO A 50 1.01 -19.26 9.96
C PRO A 50 1.35 -17.98 9.20
N VAL A 51 1.23 -16.81 9.84
CA VAL A 51 1.54 -15.51 9.22
C VAL A 51 3.03 -15.41 8.92
N HIS A 52 3.86 -15.75 9.89
CA HIS A 52 5.32 -15.77 9.73
C HIS A 52 5.76 -16.66 8.57
N ALA A 53 5.22 -17.89 8.48
CA ALA A 53 5.56 -18.81 7.40
C ALA A 53 5.14 -18.29 6.01
N GLN A 54 3.98 -17.63 5.90
CA GLN A 54 3.53 -17.01 4.64
C GLN A 54 4.49 -15.92 4.18
N TRP A 55 4.91 -15.04 5.09
CA TRP A 55 5.85 -13.96 4.79
C TRP A 55 7.26 -14.45 4.48
N GLN A 56 7.75 -15.46 5.22
CA GLN A 56 9.02 -16.10 4.92
C GLN A 56 9.04 -16.68 3.51
N ARG A 57 7.95 -17.36 3.10
CA ARG A 57 7.81 -17.87 1.73
C ARG A 57 7.78 -16.73 0.72
N LEU A 58 7.00 -15.66 0.96
CA LEU A 58 6.93 -14.51 0.06
C LEU A 58 8.29 -13.84 -0.15
N LEU A 59 9.08 -13.69 0.92
CA LEU A 59 10.44 -13.14 0.84
C LEU A 59 11.41 -14.09 0.12
N ALA A 60 11.24 -15.41 0.28
CA ALA A 60 12.03 -16.43 -0.42
C ALA A 60 11.68 -16.52 -1.92
N ASP A 61 10.41 -16.32 -2.27
CA ASP A 61 9.87 -16.41 -3.64
C ASP A 61 10.17 -15.17 -4.50
N GLY A 62 11.01 -14.25 -4.00
CA GLY A 62 11.54 -13.13 -4.80
C GLY A 62 10.69 -11.86 -4.73
N LEU A 63 10.00 -11.60 -3.62
CA LEU A 63 9.36 -10.29 -3.39
C LEU A 63 10.33 -9.11 -3.62
N PHE A 64 11.60 -9.30 -3.28
CA PHE A 64 12.67 -8.35 -3.58
C PHE A 64 13.75 -9.02 -4.42
N GLY A 65 14.17 -8.34 -5.50
CA GLY A 65 15.31 -8.75 -6.30
C GLY A 65 16.64 -8.42 -5.62
N HIS A 66 16.71 -7.31 -4.88
CA HIS A 66 17.91 -6.85 -4.20
C HIS A 66 18.11 -7.56 -2.84
N PRO A 67 19.27 -8.20 -2.59
CA PRO A 67 19.53 -8.92 -1.34
C PRO A 67 19.36 -8.06 -0.09
N ALA A 68 19.84 -6.81 -0.12
CA ALA A 68 19.72 -5.91 1.04
C ALA A 68 18.26 -5.59 1.42
N ALA A 69 17.35 -5.53 0.43
CA ALA A 69 15.93 -5.32 0.68
C ALA A 69 15.29 -6.55 1.33
N ARG A 70 15.61 -7.75 0.82
CA ARG A 70 15.18 -9.01 1.42
C ARG A 70 15.70 -9.14 2.86
N ASP A 71 16.98 -8.87 3.10
CA ASP A 71 17.61 -8.99 4.41
C ASP A 71 17.01 -7.99 5.43
N TYR A 72 16.69 -6.77 4.99
CA TYR A 72 15.99 -5.79 5.81
C TYR A 72 14.62 -6.32 6.27
N TRP A 73 13.77 -6.77 5.34
CA TRP A 73 12.43 -7.25 5.67
C TRP A 73 12.44 -8.58 6.43
N GLN A 74 13.39 -9.48 6.15
CA GLN A 74 13.58 -10.71 6.91
C GLN A 74 13.92 -10.41 8.37
N ARG A 75 14.79 -9.41 8.63
CA ARG A 75 15.12 -9.01 9.99
C ARG A 75 13.88 -8.51 10.74
N ARG A 76 13.06 -7.66 10.10
CA ARG A 76 11.83 -7.13 10.70
C ARG A 76 10.81 -8.24 11.00
N LEU A 77 10.73 -9.25 10.13
CA LEU A 77 9.86 -10.41 10.32
C LEU A 77 10.31 -11.27 11.53
N GLU A 78 11.61 -11.50 11.71
CA GLU A 78 12.12 -12.24 12.88
C GLU A 78 12.01 -11.44 14.19
N GLU A 79 12.14 -10.10 14.13
CA GLU A 79 11.86 -9.22 15.26
C GLU A 79 10.37 -9.30 15.67
N GLU A 80 9.46 -9.35 14.69
CA GLU A 80 8.02 -9.46 14.98
C GLU A 80 7.70 -10.83 15.57
N ARG A 81 8.30 -11.90 15.05
CA ARG A 81 8.19 -13.24 15.66
C ARG A 81 8.68 -13.25 17.10
N THR A 82 9.82 -12.61 17.38
CA THR A 82 10.36 -12.52 18.74
C THR A 82 9.38 -11.79 19.66
N LEU A 83 8.85 -10.65 19.20
CA LEU A 83 7.84 -9.89 19.92
C LEU A 83 6.57 -10.72 20.18
N ALA A 84 6.00 -11.33 19.14
CA ALA A 84 4.74 -12.07 19.20
C ALA A 84 4.84 -13.39 19.99
N CYS A 85 5.94 -14.13 19.84
CA CYS A 85 6.07 -15.48 20.39
C CYS A 85 6.88 -15.57 21.69
N GLN A 86 7.67 -14.55 22.03
CA GLN A 86 8.53 -14.57 23.24
C GLN A 86 8.15 -13.44 24.19
N LEU A 87 8.14 -12.18 23.73
CA LEU A 87 7.98 -11.03 24.62
C LEU A 87 6.53 -10.82 25.10
N LEU A 88 5.54 -10.86 24.20
CA LEU A 88 4.14 -10.62 24.58
C LEU A 88 3.54 -11.74 25.44
N PRO A 89 3.83 -13.04 25.20
CA PRO A 89 3.32 -14.12 26.04
C PRO A 89 3.84 -14.10 27.48
N GLU A 90 5.01 -13.49 27.73
CA GLU A 90 5.58 -13.33 29.07
C GLU A 90 4.89 -12.25 29.92
N LEU A 91 3.98 -11.47 29.32
CA LEU A 91 3.27 -10.38 29.98
C LEU A 91 1.85 -10.81 30.35
N ASP A 92 1.48 -10.59 31.61
CA ASP A 92 0.18 -11.02 32.14
C ASP A 92 -0.94 -10.02 31.86
N SER A 93 -0.62 -8.72 31.75
CA SER A 93 -1.63 -7.67 31.55
C SER A 93 -1.70 -7.18 30.10
N GLY A 94 -2.91 -6.89 29.62
CA GLY A 94 -3.12 -6.28 28.29
C GLY A 94 -2.46 -4.90 28.17
N LEU A 95 -2.41 -4.14 29.27
CA LEU A 95 -1.73 -2.85 29.33
C LEU A 95 -0.22 -2.97 29.15
N ASP A 96 0.41 -3.95 29.79
CA ASP A 96 1.86 -4.17 29.65
C ASP A 96 2.20 -4.69 28.25
N LYS A 97 1.35 -5.55 27.67
CA LYS A 97 1.45 -5.93 26.25
C LYS A 97 1.37 -4.70 25.35
N LEU A 98 0.40 -3.82 25.55
CA LEU A 98 0.24 -2.59 24.78
C LEU A 98 1.46 -1.65 24.94
N ARG A 99 1.99 -1.51 26.15
CA ARG A 99 3.23 -0.76 26.40
C ARG A 99 4.43 -1.39 25.68
N CYS A 100 4.58 -2.71 25.76
CA CYS A 100 5.62 -3.46 25.07
C CYS A 100 5.54 -3.23 23.55
N LEU A 101 4.34 -3.33 22.96
CA LEU A 101 4.10 -3.04 21.55
C LEU A 101 4.47 -1.60 21.18
N ALA A 102 3.92 -0.62 21.87
CA ALA A 102 4.08 0.80 21.54
C ALA A 102 5.53 1.31 21.66
N HIS A 103 6.35 0.65 22.49
CA HIS A 103 7.77 0.94 22.68
C HIS A 103 8.70 -0.05 21.96
N SER A 104 8.16 -1.00 21.21
CA SER A 104 8.97 -1.92 20.42
C SER A 104 9.74 -1.17 19.32
N PRO A 105 10.92 -1.68 18.91
CA PRO A 105 11.62 -1.15 17.74
C PRO A 105 10.73 -1.14 16.49
N LEU A 106 9.88 -2.15 16.32
CA LEU A 106 8.96 -2.26 15.18
C LEU A 106 7.93 -1.13 15.14
N ALA A 107 7.36 -0.72 16.28
CA ALA A 107 6.44 0.42 16.32
C ALA A 107 7.13 1.72 15.90
N THR A 108 8.41 1.88 16.23
CA THR A 108 9.18 3.08 15.86
C THR A 108 9.57 3.05 14.37
N GLU A 109 9.92 1.87 13.86
CA GLU A 109 10.46 1.72 12.51
C GLU A 109 9.42 1.51 11.43
N LEU A 110 8.41 0.68 11.69
CA LEU A 110 7.35 0.31 10.74
C LEU A 110 6.05 1.09 10.97
N GLY A 111 5.78 1.47 12.22
CA GLY A 111 4.54 2.14 12.60
C GLY A 111 4.36 3.55 12.04
N CYS A 112 3.22 4.16 12.37
CA CYS A 112 2.92 5.55 12.05
C CYS A 112 3.46 6.45 13.17
N PRO A 113 4.51 7.26 12.94
CA PRO A 113 5.20 7.95 14.03
C PRO A 113 4.30 8.87 14.86
N PRO A 114 3.48 9.76 14.26
CA PRO A 114 2.60 10.63 15.05
C PRO A 114 1.55 9.86 15.85
N ALA A 115 0.94 8.81 15.28
CA ALA A 115 -0.02 7.97 16.00
C ALA A 115 0.64 7.23 17.17
N GLY A 116 1.81 6.62 16.93
CA GLY A 116 2.59 5.96 17.97
C GLY A 116 3.03 6.93 19.09
N GLU A 117 3.36 8.18 18.76
CA GLU A 117 3.65 9.20 19.78
C GLU A 117 2.41 9.56 20.60
N ARG A 118 1.23 9.74 19.98
CA ARG A 118 -0.03 9.98 20.70
C ARG A 118 -0.32 8.83 21.67
N LEU A 119 -0.22 7.59 21.21
CA LEU A 119 -0.41 6.41 22.04
C LEU A 119 0.59 6.35 23.21
N ARG A 120 1.89 6.54 22.95
CA ARG A 120 2.93 6.53 23.99
C ARG A 120 2.73 7.62 25.04
N ARG A 121 2.36 8.85 24.63
CA ARG A 121 2.03 9.93 25.57
C ARG A 121 0.85 9.56 26.45
N HIS A 122 -0.19 8.96 25.85
CA HIS A 122 -1.35 8.52 26.59
C HIS A 122 -0.96 7.43 27.61
N LEU A 123 -0.21 6.40 27.21
CA LEU A 123 0.27 5.32 28.08
C LEU A 123 1.11 5.75 29.31
N GLN A 124 1.62 6.99 29.33
CA GLN A 124 2.38 7.57 30.44
C GLN A 124 1.50 8.22 31.52
N MET A 125 0.19 8.35 31.29
CA MET A 125 -0.72 8.97 32.24
C MET A 125 -0.95 8.06 33.47
N PRO A 126 -0.79 8.58 34.70
CA PRO A 126 -0.77 7.77 35.93
C PRO A 126 -2.15 7.20 36.35
N GLU A 127 -3.24 7.72 35.81
CA GLU A 127 -4.63 7.36 36.18
C GLU A 127 -5.33 6.50 35.13
N ILE A 128 -4.57 5.90 34.20
CA ILE A 128 -5.17 5.08 33.14
C ILE A 128 -5.71 3.77 33.72
N ASP A 129 -7.03 3.60 33.58
CA ASP A 129 -7.68 2.31 33.68
C ASP A 129 -7.33 1.46 32.44
N ALA A 130 -6.82 0.26 32.68
CA ALA A 130 -6.33 -0.64 31.64
C ALA A 130 -7.47 -1.10 30.71
N ASP A 131 -8.65 -1.35 31.28
CA ASP A 131 -9.79 -1.86 30.53
C ASP A 131 -10.39 -0.75 29.65
N THR A 132 -10.59 0.45 30.20
CA THR A 132 -11.03 1.64 29.44
C THR A 132 -10.05 2.01 28.31
N LEU A 133 -8.75 1.82 28.51
CA LEU A 133 -7.76 2.11 27.48
C LEU A 133 -7.76 1.09 26.34
N LEU A 134 -7.88 -0.20 26.65
CA LEU A 134 -7.91 -1.24 25.62
C LEU A 134 -9.15 -1.12 24.72
N GLU A 135 -10.23 -0.54 25.22
CA GLU A 135 -11.44 -0.21 24.47
C GLU A 135 -11.41 1.18 23.81
N SER A 136 -10.34 1.96 24.00
CA SER A 136 -10.23 3.31 23.46
C SER A 136 -10.08 3.31 21.94
N GLU A 137 -10.81 4.21 21.27
CA GLU A 137 -10.64 4.52 19.84
C GLU A 137 -9.18 4.85 19.50
N LEU A 138 -8.43 5.46 20.43
CA LEU A 138 -7.02 5.79 20.25
C LEU A 138 -6.15 4.56 19.99
N VAL A 139 -6.41 3.44 20.68
CA VAL A 139 -5.66 2.20 20.49
C VAL A 139 -5.97 1.64 19.12
N LEU A 140 -7.25 1.54 18.75
CA LEU A 140 -7.67 1.05 17.44
C LEU A 140 -7.08 1.92 16.31
N GLU A 141 -7.19 3.24 16.39
CA GLU A 141 -6.62 4.17 15.42
C GLU A 141 -5.11 4.00 15.27
N SER A 142 -4.39 3.89 16.39
CA SER A 142 -2.92 3.71 16.37
C SER A 142 -2.53 2.38 15.72
N ARG A 143 -3.27 1.30 16.01
CA ARG A 143 -3.03 -0.02 15.42
C ARG A 143 -3.31 -0.04 13.92
N LEU A 144 -4.42 0.56 13.48
CA LEU A 144 -4.72 0.73 12.06
C LEU A 144 -3.64 1.57 11.36
N ALA A 145 -3.22 2.68 11.97
CA ALA A 145 -2.17 3.54 11.43
C ALA A 145 -0.83 2.81 11.30
N ASP A 146 -0.44 1.99 12.29
CA ASP A 146 0.78 1.21 12.26
C ASP A 146 0.79 0.15 11.15
N VAL A 147 -0.32 -0.59 11.01
CA VAL A 147 -0.46 -1.62 9.96
C VAL A 147 -0.41 -1.01 8.56
N PHE A 148 -1.13 0.10 8.34
CA PHE A 148 -1.12 0.75 7.03
C PHE A 148 0.21 1.47 6.74
N ALA A 149 0.86 2.02 7.76
CA ALA A 149 2.21 2.54 7.61
C ALA A 149 3.19 1.43 7.21
N ALA A 150 3.12 0.25 7.84
CA ALA A 150 3.96 -0.89 7.48
C ALA A 150 3.72 -1.35 6.03
N ALA A 151 2.46 -1.40 5.58
CA ALA A 151 2.12 -1.73 4.19
C ALA A 151 2.64 -0.69 3.18
N LEU A 152 2.51 0.61 3.48
CA LEU A 152 3.05 1.67 2.63
C LEU A 152 4.57 1.66 2.58
N ARG A 153 5.23 1.34 3.70
CA ARG A 153 6.68 1.16 3.75
C ARG A 153 7.11 0.00 2.87
N LEU A 154 6.42 -1.14 2.96
CA LEU A 154 6.67 -2.29 2.07
C LEU A 154 6.53 -1.90 0.60
N ALA A 155 5.48 -1.16 0.25
CA ALA A 155 5.27 -0.67 -1.10
C ALA A 155 6.41 0.24 -1.55
N ALA A 156 6.87 1.18 -0.70
CA ALA A 156 8.01 2.04 -1.01
C ALA A 156 9.29 1.23 -1.31
N TRP A 157 9.61 0.23 -0.48
CA TRP A 157 10.74 -0.67 -0.73
C TRP A 157 10.58 -1.45 -2.03
N ARG A 158 9.38 -1.96 -2.33
CA ARG A 158 9.12 -2.72 -3.55
C ARG A 158 9.27 -1.85 -4.80
N VAL A 159 8.78 -0.62 -4.75
CA VAL A 159 8.95 0.36 -5.83
C VAL A 159 10.42 0.67 -6.05
N VAL A 160 11.21 0.91 -4.99
CA VAL A 160 12.65 1.14 -5.11
C VAL A 160 13.38 -0.10 -5.66
N ASP A 161 13.07 -1.28 -5.16
CA ASP A 161 13.69 -2.52 -5.61
C ASP A 161 13.44 -2.80 -7.09
N LEU A 162 12.20 -2.59 -7.56
CA LEU A 162 11.83 -2.69 -8.97
C LEU A 162 12.47 -1.59 -9.81
N SER A 163 12.51 -0.36 -9.30
CA SER A 163 13.06 0.79 -10.04
C SER A 163 14.55 0.59 -10.32
N LEU A 164 15.29 0.00 -9.37
CA LEU A 164 16.71 -0.31 -9.55
C LEU A 164 16.98 -1.47 -10.51
N GLN A 165 16.06 -2.42 -10.66
CA GLN A 165 16.14 -3.45 -11.70
C GLN A 165 15.99 -2.87 -13.11
N HIS A 166 15.41 -1.66 -13.22
CA HIS A 166 15.16 -0.95 -14.48
C HIS A 166 15.82 0.43 -14.49
N TRP A 167 16.98 0.55 -13.83
CA TRP A 167 17.66 1.82 -13.59
C TRP A 167 17.97 2.59 -14.87
N GLU A 168 18.39 1.90 -15.93
CA GLU A 168 18.70 2.53 -17.22
C GLU A 168 17.47 3.23 -17.82
N LEU A 169 16.28 2.67 -17.66
CA LEU A 169 15.03 3.23 -18.17
C LEU A 169 14.66 4.51 -17.41
N LEU A 170 14.79 4.51 -16.08
CA LEU A 170 14.55 5.69 -15.26
C LEU A 170 15.51 6.83 -15.59
N ASN A 171 16.79 6.49 -15.78
CA ASN A 171 17.81 7.48 -16.12
C ASN A 171 17.59 8.09 -17.52
N GLN A 172 17.08 7.31 -18.48
CA GLN A 172 16.71 7.82 -19.80
C GLN A 172 15.51 8.77 -19.74
N ASN A 173 14.56 8.49 -18.84
CA ASN A 173 13.36 9.31 -18.65
C ASN A 173 13.59 10.53 -17.75
N GLY A 174 14.72 10.64 -17.07
CA GLY A 174 14.99 11.71 -16.11
C GLY A 174 14.34 11.52 -14.74
N GLU A 175 13.80 10.33 -14.45
CA GLU A 175 13.04 10.00 -13.24
C GLU A 175 13.93 9.45 -12.11
N GLN A 176 15.25 9.38 -12.33
CA GLN A 176 16.20 8.72 -11.42
C GLN A 176 16.34 9.40 -10.04
N ASP A 177 15.98 10.69 -9.97
CA ASP A 177 16.05 11.53 -8.77
C ASP A 177 14.66 11.80 -8.17
N GLU A 178 13.61 11.14 -8.67
CA GLU A 178 12.24 11.31 -8.20
C GLU A 178 11.84 10.27 -7.14
N VAL A 179 10.85 10.65 -6.32
CA VAL A 179 10.14 9.71 -5.45
C VAL A 179 8.98 9.13 -6.25
N LEU A 180 9.24 7.99 -6.90
CA LEU A 180 8.25 7.36 -7.79
C LEU A 180 6.92 7.10 -7.06
N LEU A 181 5.82 7.25 -7.78
CA LEU A 181 4.43 7.07 -7.32
C LEU A 181 3.94 7.98 -6.19
N GLU A 182 4.78 8.87 -5.65
CA GLU A 182 4.37 9.81 -4.59
C GLU A 182 3.22 10.71 -5.02
N THR A 183 3.22 11.16 -6.27
CA THR A 183 2.15 12.00 -6.83
C THR A 183 0.78 11.29 -6.90
N PHE A 184 0.74 9.97 -6.72
CA PHE A 184 -0.48 9.16 -6.69
C PHE A 184 -0.85 8.73 -5.27
N LEU A 185 -0.27 9.35 -4.24
CA LEU A 185 -0.76 9.22 -2.88
C LEU A 185 -1.97 10.15 -2.66
N PRO A 186 -2.96 9.74 -1.85
CA PRO A 186 -4.02 10.63 -1.39
C PRO A 186 -3.43 11.80 -0.61
N THR A 187 -3.82 13.01 -0.99
CA THR A 187 -3.43 14.25 -0.32
C THR A 187 -4.70 15.01 0.08
N PHE A 188 -4.77 15.42 1.34
CA PHE A 188 -5.88 16.23 1.82
C PHE A 188 -5.61 17.70 1.55
N ASP A 189 -6.53 18.36 0.82
CA ASP A 189 -6.50 19.81 0.66
C ASP A 189 -7.40 20.47 1.70
N SER A 190 -6.80 21.15 2.67
CA SER A 190 -7.52 21.87 3.71
C SER A 190 -8.37 23.03 3.19
N ALA A 191 -8.05 23.59 2.01
CA ALA A 191 -8.79 24.71 1.44
C ALA A 191 -10.13 24.27 0.83
N SER A 192 -10.13 23.17 0.08
CA SER A 192 -11.36 22.58 -0.47
C SER A 192 -12.07 21.63 0.50
N GLY A 193 -11.38 21.14 1.54
CA GLY A 193 -11.90 20.11 2.45
C GLY A 193 -12.06 18.76 1.75
N GLN A 194 -11.30 18.52 0.68
CA GLN A 194 -11.42 17.31 -0.14
C GLN A 194 -10.09 16.58 -0.26
N TRP A 195 -10.19 15.26 -0.38
CA TRP A 195 -9.08 14.39 -0.73
C TRP A 195 -8.87 14.38 -2.24
N SER A 196 -7.60 14.38 -2.66
CA SER A 196 -7.25 14.02 -4.03
C SER A 196 -7.63 12.57 -4.33
N ASN A 197 -7.84 12.26 -5.60
CA ASN A 197 -8.22 10.94 -6.06
C ASN A 197 -7.06 10.28 -6.83
N PRO A 198 -6.27 9.40 -6.19
CA PRO A 198 -5.17 8.68 -6.84
C PRO A 198 -5.52 7.99 -8.14
N VAL A 199 -6.70 7.36 -8.20
CA VAL A 199 -7.14 6.60 -9.38
C VAL A 199 -7.38 7.55 -10.55
N GLU A 200 -8.04 8.67 -10.28
CA GLU A 200 -8.27 9.71 -11.28
C GLU A 200 -6.97 10.35 -11.76
N GLY A 201 -6.06 10.68 -10.83
CA GLY A 201 -4.72 11.21 -11.17
C GLY A 201 -3.93 10.23 -12.03
N TYR A 202 -3.96 8.93 -11.71
CA TYR A 202 -3.27 7.91 -12.49
C TYR A 202 -3.91 7.68 -13.86
N LEU A 203 -5.24 7.70 -13.97
CA LEU A 203 -5.93 7.63 -15.26
C LEU A 203 -5.62 8.84 -16.15
N ALA A 204 -5.52 10.04 -15.57
CA ALA A 204 -5.09 11.24 -16.29
C ALA A 204 -3.64 11.13 -16.79
N HIS A 205 -2.75 10.54 -15.98
CA HIS A 205 -1.39 10.21 -16.39
C HIS A 205 -1.38 9.22 -17.59
N LEU A 206 -2.17 8.13 -17.53
CA LEU A 206 -2.30 7.19 -18.66
C LEU A 206 -2.88 7.84 -19.92
N ALA A 207 -3.85 8.75 -19.78
CA ALA A 207 -4.39 9.49 -20.92
C ALA A 207 -3.33 10.35 -21.59
N THR A 208 -2.48 11.00 -20.79
CA THR A 208 -1.33 11.79 -21.27
C THR A 208 -0.32 10.91 -22.00
N LEU A 209 0.07 9.78 -21.40
CA LEU A 209 0.96 8.81 -22.04
C LEU A 209 0.39 8.28 -23.36
N GLY A 210 -0.91 7.97 -23.39
CA GLY A 210 -1.62 7.51 -24.58
C GLY A 210 -1.86 8.59 -25.65
N GLY A 211 -1.35 9.81 -25.46
CA GLY A 211 -1.54 10.92 -26.40
C GLY A 211 -3.00 11.30 -26.61
N CYS A 212 -3.84 11.14 -25.58
CA CYS A 212 -5.22 11.63 -25.63
C CYS A 212 -5.22 13.16 -25.52
N PRO A 213 -5.98 13.89 -26.37
CA PRO A 213 -6.13 15.33 -26.23
C PRO A 213 -6.69 15.67 -24.83
N GLU A 214 -6.28 16.82 -24.28
CA GLU A 214 -6.37 17.27 -22.87
C GLU A 214 -7.35 16.50 -21.97
N PRO A 215 -6.96 16.22 -20.70
CA PRO A 215 -7.76 15.42 -19.78
C PRO A 215 -9.18 15.97 -19.66
N GLN A 216 -10.09 15.42 -20.45
CA GLN A 216 -11.50 15.70 -20.32
C GLN A 216 -11.92 15.07 -18.98
N PRO A 217 -12.69 15.79 -18.15
CA PRO A 217 -13.03 15.37 -16.78
C PRO A 217 -13.81 14.05 -16.71
N ASP A 218 -14.21 13.50 -17.85
CA ASP A 218 -14.99 12.27 -18.01
C ASP A 218 -14.15 11.02 -18.36
N GLY A 219 -12.84 11.15 -18.60
CA GLY A 219 -12.00 10.03 -19.02
C GLY A 219 -12.32 9.50 -20.43
N SER A 220 -13.06 10.26 -21.24
CA SER A 220 -13.56 9.82 -22.55
C SER A 220 -12.45 9.51 -23.56
N GLY A 221 -11.33 10.23 -23.49
CA GLY A 221 -10.16 9.98 -24.35
C GLY A 221 -9.56 8.59 -24.11
N LEU A 222 -9.32 8.26 -22.84
CA LEU A 222 -8.76 6.97 -22.45
C LEU A 222 -9.76 5.83 -22.70
N ALA A 223 -11.05 6.07 -22.50
CA ALA A 223 -12.09 5.11 -22.83
C ALA A 223 -12.16 4.81 -24.33
N ARG A 224 -12.03 5.82 -25.20
CA ARG A 224 -11.92 5.64 -26.66
C ARG A 224 -10.69 4.85 -27.03
N LEU A 225 -9.54 5.19 -26.45
CA LEU A 225 -8.28 4.47 -26.67
C LEU A 225 -8.42 2.98 -26.30
N TRP A 226 -9.01 2.70 -25.15
CA TRP A 226 -9.20 1.33 -24.67
C TRP A 226 -10.26 0.55 -25.46
N ALA A 227 -11.33 1.20 -25.89
CA ALA A 227 -12.35 0.58 -26.72
C ALA A 227 -11.80 0.18 -28.11
N GLY A 228 -10.92 0.99 -28.69
CA GLY A 228 -10.46 0.80 -30.07
C GLY A 228 -11.58 1.04 -31.10
N GLU A 229 -11.34 0.67 -32.35
CA GLU A 229 -12.32 0.83 -33.43
C GLU A 229 -13.46 -0.20 -33.29
N GLY A 230 -14.68 0.28 -33.00
CA GLY A 230 -15.91 -0.53 -33.03
C GLY A 230 -16.41 -1.08 -31.69
N ALA A 231 -15.77 -0.78 -30.55
CA ALA A 231 -16.25 -1.23 -29.24
C ALA A 231 -17.07 -0.17 -28.47
N ASN A 232 -17.76 -0.61 -27.41
CA ASN A 232 -18.66 0.22 -26.61
C ASN A 232 -17.88 1.17 -25.68
N VAL A 233 -17.52 2.35 -26.21
CA VAL A 233 -16.83 3.44 -25.48
C VAL A 233 -17.58 3.80 -24.19
N LEU A 234 -18.91 3.93 -24.24
CA LEU A 234 -19.74 4.27 -23.07
C LEU A 234 -19.60 3.25 -21.93
N ALA A 235 -19.42 1.97 -22.25
CA ALA A 235 -19.18 0.94 -21.23
C ALA A 235 -17.80 1.11 -20.57
N ARG A 236 -16.78 1.53 -21.34
CA ARG A 236 -15.45 1.83 -20.80
C ARG A 236 -15.45 3.10 -19.95
N GLU A 237 -16.11 4.16 -20.39
CA GLU A 237 -16.27 5.40 -19.60
C GLU A 237 -16.93 5.13 -18.26
N ARG A 238 -18.05 4.39 -18.25
CA ARG A 238 -18.73 3.99 -17.01
C ARG A 238 -17.81 3.19 -16.09
N LEU A 239 -17.05 2.25 -16.65
CA LEU A 239 -16.15 1.42 -15.87
C LEU A 239 -15.00 2.23 -15.26
N LEU A 240 -14.40 3.17 -16.00
CA LEU A 240 -13.38 4.08 -15.49
C LEU A 240 -13.97 4.98 -14.37
N GLY A 241 -15.19 5.50 -14.57
CA GLY A 241 -15.91 6.26 -13.55
C GLY A 241 -16.18 5.46 -12.27
N ASP A 242 -16.57 4.19 -12.40
CA ASP A 242 -16.77 3.30 -11.25
C ASP A 242 -15.47 3.05 -10.47
N TRP A 243 -14.32 2.98 -11.16
CA TRP A 243 -13.00 2.87 -10.53
C TRP A 243 -12.64 4.16 -9.79
N CYS A 244 -12.80 5.32 -10.43
CA CYS A 244 -12.57 6.62 -9.81
C CYS A 244 -13.40 6.80 -8.54
N GLN A 245 -14.65 6.34 -8.53
CA GLN A 245 -15.57 6.48 -7.40
C GLN A 245 -15.41 5.37 -6.36
N GLY A 246 -14.59 4.35 -6.61
CA GLY A 246 -14.44 3.19 -5.72
C GLY A 246 -15.69 2.32 -5.63
N ARG A 247 -16.63 2.44 -6.57
CA ARG A 247 -17.82 1.57 -6.64
C ARG A 247 -17.45 0.16 -7.08
N ARG A 248 -16.39 0.03 -7.87
CA ARG A 248 -15.88 -1.24 -8.37
C ARG A 248 -14.37 -1.19 -8.45
N ARG A 249 -13.69 -2.24 -7.96
CA ARG A 249 -12.25 -2.40 -8.16
C ARG A 249 -11.96 -2.98 -9.56
N PRO A 250 -10.87 -2.58 -10.24
CA PRO A 250 -10.49 -3.14 -11.53
C PRO A 250 -10.22 -4.64 -11.43
N THR A 251 -10.69 -5.42 -12.41
CA THR A 251 -10.27 -6.81 -12.56
C THR A 251 -8.91 -6.88 -13.26
N ALA A 252 -8.13 -7.93 -13.01
CA ALA A 252 -6.83 -8.11 -13.66
C ALA A 252 -6.94 -8.07 -15.19
N LEU A 253 -7.98 -8.71 -15.77
CA LEU A 253 -8.23 -8.70 -17.20
C LEU A 253 -8.54 -7.29 -17.74
N ALA A 254 -9.37 -6.53 -17.03
CA ALA A 254 -9.73 -5.18 -17.44
C ALA A 254 -8.51 -4.25 -17.37
N LEU A 255 -7.73 -4.35 -16.30
CA LEU A 255 -6.52 -3.55 -16.11
C LEU A 255 -5.48 -3.85 -17.20
N THR A 256 -5.18 -5.13 -17.44
CA THR A 256 -4.28 -5.56 -18.52
C THR A 256 -4.75 -5.03 -19.88
N GLY A 257 -6.05 -5.15 -20.19
CA GLY A 257 -6.58 -4.65 -21.45
C GLY A 257 -6.43 -3.13 -21.62
N LEU A 258 -6.56 -2.35 -20.53
CA LEU A 258 -6.33 -0.91 -20.56
C LEU A 258 -4.84 -0.59 -20.80
N MET A 259 -3.94 -1.24 -20.05
CA MET A 259 -2.50 -1.01 -20.20
C MET A 259 -1.98 -1.42 -21.58
N ASP A 260 -2.48 -2.53 -22.14
CA ASP A 260 -2.15 -2.96 -23.51
C ASP A 260 -2.56 -1.90 -24.55
N ALA A 261 -3.74 -1.28 -24.38
CA ALA A 261 -4.20 -0.23 -25.29
C ALA A 261 -3.33 1.02 -25.23
N VAL A 262 -2.94 1.44 -24.01
CA VAL A 262 -2.02 2.55 -23.80
C VAL A 262 -0.63 2.25 -24.37
N LEU A 263 -0.08 1.06 -24.09
CA LEU A 263 1.27 0.69 -24.53
C LEU A 263 1.36 0.55 -26.04
N ARG A 264 0.39 -0.08 -26.72
CA ARG A 264 0.38 -0.16 -28.19
C ARG A 264 0.43 1.22 -28.83
N ARG A 265 -0.18 2.23 -28.20
CA ARG A 265 -0.19 3.60 -28.69
C ARG A 265 1.15 4.31 -28.52
N ILE A 266 1.86 4.06 -27.42
CA ILE A 266 3.18 4.64 -27.10
C ILE A 266 4.29 3.97 -27.93
N LEU A 267 4.25 2.65 -27.97
CA LEU A 267 5.32 1.80 -28.48
C LEU A 267 5.21 1.53 -29.99
N GLY A 268 4.02 1.67 -30.57
CA GLY A 268 3.75 1.40 -31.98
C GLY A 268 3.73 -0.09 -32.33
N GLU A 269 3.39 -0.40 -33.58
CA GLU A 269 3.39 -1.77 -34.10
C GLU A 269 4.82 -2.18 -34.50
N GLY A 270 5.54 -2.87 -33.61
CA GLY A 270 6.91 -3.32 -33.89
C GLY A 270 7.76 -3.73 -32.68
N ILE A 271 7.26 -3.53 -31.46
CA ILE A 271 7.98 -3.89 -30.23
C ILE A 271 7.85 -5.38 -29.92
N GLY A 272 8.94 -5.99 -29.46
CA GLY A 272 8.96 -7.39 -29.05
C GLY A 272 8.03 -7.64 -27.86
N GLU A 273 7.40 -8.83 -27.83
CA GLU A 273 6.42 -9.18 -26.78
C GLU A 273 6.98 -9.07 -25.34
N GLY A 274 8.30 -9.25 -25.17
CA GLY A 274 8.98 -9.14 -23.86
C GLY A 274 8.93 -7.73 -23.26
N ASP A 275 9.24 -6.70 -24.05
CA ASP A 275 9.24 -5.31 -23.57
C ASP A 275 7.81 -4.84 -23.28
N LEU A 276 6.83 -5.29 -24.07
CA LEU A 276 5.41 -5.02 -23.84
C LEU A 276 4.94 -5.64 -22.51
N ALA A 277 5.36 -6.88 -22.21
CA ALA A 277 4.95 -7.59 -21.00
C ALA A 277 5.47 -6.91 -19.72
N LEU A 278 6.73 -6.48 -19.71
CA LEU A 278 7.33 -5.78 -18.58
C LEU A 278 6.67 -4.41 -18.35
N ASN A 279 6.57 -3.59 -19.39
CA ASN A 279 5.94 -2.26 -19.27
C ASN A 279 4.48 -2.38 -18.80
N ARG A 280 3.75 -3.39 -19.29
CA ARG A 280 2.39 -3.69 -18.82
C ARG A 280 2.39 -4.03 -17.34
N GLN A 281 3.32 -4.86 -16.87
CA GLN A 281 3.41 -5.22 -15.47
C GLN A 281 3.61 -3.97 -14.61
N LEU A 282 4.57 -3.11 -14.95
CA LEU A 282 4.87 -1.88 -14.22
C LEU A 282 3.67 -0.92 -14.16
N LEU A 283 2.97 -0.70 -15.29
CA LEU A 283 1.78 0.15 -15.32
C LEU A 283 0.61 -0.46 -14.51
N CYS A 284 0.43 -1.78 -14.55
CA CYS A 284 -0.58 -2.46 -13.75
C CYS A 284 -0.28 -2.37 -12.24
N GLU A 285 0.97 -2.59 -11.83
CA GLU A 285 1.39 -2.50 -10.44
C GLU A 285 1.26 -1.07 -9.90
N SER A 286 1.66 -0.07 -10.70
CA SER A 286 1.53 1.35 -10.35
C SER A 286 0.06 1.78 -10.24
N PHE A 287 -0.81 1.31 -11.13
CA PHE A 287 -2.25 1.53 -10.99
C PHE A 287 -2.81 0.89 -9.71
N ARG A 288 -2.43 -0.37 -9.42
CA ARG A 288 -2.88 -1.06 -8.20
C ARG A 288 -2.42 -0.35 -6.94
N PHE A 289 -1.23 0.23 -6.95
CA PHE A 289 -0.75 1.08 -5.86
C PHE A 289 -1.68 2.28 -5.64
N ALA A 290 -1.96 3.05 -6.70
CA ALA A 290 -2.86 4.20 -6.62
C ALA A 290 -4.28 3.80 -6.15
N GLU A 291 -4.82 2.72 -6.71
CA GLU A 291 -6.14 2.19 -6.36
C GLU A 291 -6.21 1.70 -4.92
N SER A 292 -5.19 1.00 -4.44
CA SER A 292 -5.10 0.54 -3.05
C SER A 292 -5.01 1.73 -2.09
N CYS A 293 -4.26 2.78 -2.42
CA CYS A 293 -4.18 3.98 -1.61
C CYS A 293 -5.54 4.72 -1.54
N ALA A 294 -6.26 4.82 -2.67
CA ALA A 294 -7.61 5.38 -2.69
C ALA A 294 -8.60 4.54 -1.88
N TYR A 295 -8.53 3.21 -1.98
CA TYR A 295 -9.36 2.30 -1.19
C TYR A 295 -9.06 2.44 0.31
N LEU A 296 -7.79 2.51 0.69
CA LEU A 296 -7.34 2.69 2.07
C LEU A 296 -7.86 4.00 2.66
N GLN A 297 -7.65 5.12 1.96
CA GLN A 297 -8.14 6.43 2.39
C GLN A 297 -9.66 6.41 2.64
N ARG A 298 -10.45 5.91 1.69
CA ARG A 298 -11.92 5.81 1.84
C ARG A 298 -12.33 4.89 2.98
N THR A 299 -11.56 3.83 3.23
CA THR A 299 -11.85 2.88 4.30
C THR A 299 -11.59 3.52 5.66
N LEU A 300 -10.46 4.20 5.82
CA LEU A 300 -10.12 4.95 7.02
C LEU A 300 -11.13 6.07 7.32
N SER A 301 -11.54 6.84 6.31
CA SER A 301 -12.57 7.86 6.48
C SER A 301 -13.93 7.26 6.87
N ARG A 302 -14.32 6.10 6.32
CA ARG A 302 -15.54 5.39 6.72
C ARG A 302 -15.49 4.84 8.14
N LEU A 303 -14.29 4.53 8.63
CA LEU A 303 -14.04 4.14 10.03
C LEU A 303 -13.99 5.36 10.97
N GLY A 304 -14.17 6.59 10.46
CA GLY A 304 -14.23 7.80 11.27
C GLY A 304 -12.88 8.43 11.60
N MET A 305 -11.77 7.92 11.04
CA MET A 305 -10.44 8.47 11.29
C MET A 305 -10.33 9.90 10.74
N ALA A 306 -9.79 10.82 11.54
CA ALA A 306 -9.61 12.21 11.16
C ALA A 306 -8.67 12.39 9.97
N ASP A 307 -8.96 13.35 9.09
CA ASP A 307 -8.21 13.55 7.84
C ASP A 307 -6.70 13.77 8.07
N GLY A 308 -6.35 14.50 9.14
CA GLY A 308 -4.95 14.69 9.54
C GLY A 308 -4.26 13.37 9.91
N ALA A 309 -4.93 12.48 10.64
CA ALA A 309 -4.37 11.17 11.00
C ALA A 309 -4.20 10.26 9.78
N ILE A 310 -5.12 10.32 8.82
CA ILE A 310 -4.99 9.62 7.53
C ILE A 310 -3.79 10.17 6.74
N ALA A 311 -3.59 11.49 6.71
CA ALA A 311 -2.48 12.12 6.00
C ALA A 311 -1.12 11.72 6.60
N GLU A 312 -1.03 11.60 7.93
CA GLU A 312 0.17 11.12 8.64
C GLU A 312 0.58 9.70 8.20
N ILE A 313 -0.38 8.82 7.92
CA ILE A 313 -0.12 7.47 7.42
C ILE A 313 0.53 7.53 6.04
N PHE A 314 -0.02 8.31 5.10
CA PHE A 314 0.53 8.40 3.75
C PHE A 314 1.89 9.11 3.70
N ALA A 315 2.17 10.03 4.63
CA ALA A 315 3.43 10.74 4.74
C ALA A 315 4.65 9.83 5.00
N VAL A 316 4.45 8.59 5.47
CA VAL A 316 5.56 7.65 5.70
C VAL A 316 6.23 7.19 4.40
N TYR A 317 5.51 7.24 3.27
CA TYR A 317 5.95 6.70 1.99
C TYR A 317 7.26 7.36 1.52
N ARG A 318 7.29 8.69 1.42
CA ARG A 318 8.49 9.45 0.97
C ARG A 318 9.71 9.11 1.80
N ARG A 319 9.56 9.16 3.13
CA ARG A 319 10.64 8.90 4.07
C ARG A 319 11.19 7.48 3.92
N GLU A 320 10.31 6.50 3.77
CA GLU A 320 10.73 5.12 3.58
C GLU A 320 11.35 4.88 2.20
N TYR A 321 10.82 5.52 1.16
CA TYR A 321 11.40 5.49 -0.19
C TYR A 321 12.85 5.98 -0.15
N CYS A 322 13.11 7.15 0.45
CA CYS A 322 14.45 7.70 0.61
C CYS A 322 15.37 6.77 1.43
N ARG A 323 14.85 6.15 2.50
CA ARG A 323 15.59 5.15 3.29
C ARG A 323 15.97 3.95 2.43
N ALA A 324 15.02 3.36 1.70
CA ALA A 324 15.27 2.23 0.82
C ALA A 324 16.32 2.62 -0.23
N ARG A 325 16.17 3.75 -0.91
CA ARG A 325 17.18 4.29 -1.86
C ARG A 325 18.58 4.37 -1.24
N ALA A 326 18.70 4.84 0.00
CA ALA A 326 19.99 4.89 0.71
C ALA A 326 20.54 3.49 1.03
N VAL A 327 19.71 2.55 1.47
CA VAL A 327 20.13 1.17 1.79
C VAL A 327 20.52 0.38 0.54
N LEU A 328 19.89 0.67 -0.60
CA LEU A 328 20.22 0.05 -1.89
C LEU A 328 21.29 0.85 -2.68
N ASP A 329 22.14 1.62 -1.99
CA ASP A 329 23.30 2.34 -2.52
C ASP A 329 23.00 3.34 -3.66
N ARG A 330 21.78 3.90 -3.67
CA ARG A 330 21.31 4.90 -4.64
C ARG A 330 20.53 6.03 -3.96
N PRO A 331 21.11 6.73 -2.96
CA PRO A 331 20.39 7.78 -2.24
C PRO A 331 19.90 8.88 -3.20
N LEU A 332 18.72 9.42 -2.93
CA LEU A 332 18.26 10.63 -3.62
C LEU A 332 19.12 11.82 -3.16
N PRO A 333 19.29 12.85 -4.00
CA PRO A 333 19.92 14.10 -3.58
C PRO A 333 19.21 14.65 -2.34
N GLU A 334 19.97 15.16 -1.36
CA GLU A 334 19.36 15.80 -0.20
C GLU A 334 18.41 16.92 -0.67
N ASP A 335 17.16 16.84 -0.24
CA ASP A 335 16.14 17.85 -0.47
C ASP A 335 16.63 19.17 0.15
N ARG A 336 17.30 20.00 -0.65
CA ARG A 336 17.68 21.36 -0.26
C ARG A 336 16.41 22.22 -0.26
N GLY A 337 15.54 22.03 0.74
CA GLY A 337 14.55 23.05 1.13
C GLY A 337 13.07 22.71 1.05
N ARG A 338 12.64 21.48 1.36
CA ARG A 338 11.23 21.22 1.73
C ARG A 338 11.14 20.32 2.97
N LEU A 339 11.26 20.96 4.13
CA LEU A 339 10.78 20.47 5.42
C LEU A 339 9.72 21.46 5.92
#